data_AF-E0S6H7-F1
#
_entry.id   AF-E0S6H7-F1
#
_cell.length_a   1.000
_cell.length_b   1.000
_cell.length_c   1.000
_cell.angle_alpha   90.00
_cell.angle_beta   90.00
_cell.angle_gamma   90.00
#
_symmetry.space_group_name_H-M   'P 1'
#
loop_
_entity.id
_entity.type
_entity.pdbx_description
1 polymer ?
#
loop_
_entity_poly.entity_id
_entity_poly.type
_entity_poly.pdbx_seq_one_letter_code
_entity_poly.pdbx_strand_id
1 'polypeptide(L)'
;MKMENFVRRMEEEIRGEDDVKKEELSCPEPISNTPLHKKRKMVISPCNLQRRKCVAENSTIEKKESTFMSCRKCGKKLKLTNNYNCRCGNTYCIMHRFHDQHGCTFDYKTIAMAKLSAQNPRVMGKKIGEP
;
A
#
# COMPACT_ATOMS: atom_id res chain seq x y z
N MET A 1 43.36 -26.94 -5.05
CA MET A 1 43.24 -27.04 -3.57
C MET A 1 43.09 -25.73 -2.76
N LYS A 2 43.57 -24.54 -3.15
CA LYS A 2 43.28 -23.29 -2.38
C LYS A 2 42.05 -22.50 -2.88
N MET A 3 41.78 -22.52 -4.19
CA MET A 3 40.65 -21.79 -4.79
C MET A 3 39.31 -22.52 -4.62
N GLU A 4 39.29 -23.85 -4.73
CA GLU A 4 38.08 -24.67 -4.59
C GLU A 4 37.50 -24.56 -3.18
N ASN A 5 38.37 -24.47 -2.17
CA ASN A 5 37.96 -24.25 -0.78
C ASN A 5 37.43 -22.83 -0.52
N PHE A 6 37.82 -21.84 -1.34
CA PHE A 6 37.32 -20.47 -1.24
C PHE A 6 35.93 -20.35 -1.86
N VAL A 7 35.72 -20.93 -3.05
CA VAL A 7 34.41 -20.96 -3.71
C VAL A 7 33.40 -21.74 -2.87
N ARG A 8 33.79 -22.90 -2.32
CA ARG A 8 32.93 -23.71 -1.45
C ARG A 8 32.49 -22.97 -0.17
N ARG A 9 33.39 -22.17 0.42
CA ARG A 9 33.09 -21.33 1.59
C ARG A 9 32.13 -20.21 1.24
N MET A 10 32.32 -19.56 0.09
CA MET A 10 31.43 -18.52 -0.41
C MET A 10 30.04 -19.06 -0.72
N GLU A 11 29.95 -20.27 -1.30
CA GLU A 11 28.67 -20.94 -1.57
C GLU A 11 27.99 -21.51 -0.32
N GLU A 12 28.73 -21.81 0.74
CA GLU A 12 28.18 -22.16 2.07
C GLU A 12 27.64 -20.92 2.81
N GLU A 13 28.30 -19.77 2.69
CA GLU A 13 27.83 -18.49 3.24
C GLU A 13 26.55 -17.99 2.55
N ILE A 14 26.41 -18.18 1.22
CA ILE A 14 25.19 -17.82 0.48
C ILE A 14 24.00 -18.75 0.81
N ARG A 15 24.25 -19.99 1.27
CA ARG A 15 23.20 -20.97 1.61
C ARG A 15 22.79 -20.97 3.09
N GLY A 16 23.41 -20.14 3.92
CA GLY A 16 23.23 -20.13 5.37
C GLY A 16 21.96 -19.45 5.91
N GLU A 17 21.09 -18.92 5.05
CA GLU A 17 19.87 -18.21 5.46
C GLU A 17 18.61 -18.73 4.77
N ASP A 18 18.46 -20.06 4.71
CA ASP A 18 17.15 -20.68 4.48
C ASP A 18 16.94 -21.78 5.55
N ASP A 19 15.76 -21.74 6.19
CA ASP A 19 15.17 -22.74 7.10
C ASP A 19 15.13 -22.49 8.64
N VAL A 20 14.25 -21.55 9.01
CA VAL A 20 13.12 -21.68 9.98
C VAL A 20 13.37 -22.18 11.41
N LYS A 21 13.17 -21.27 12.37
CA LYS A 21 12.36 -21.56 13.58
C LYS A 21 11.47 -20.37 13.96
N LYS A 22 10.16 -20.65 14.04
CA LYS A 22 9.10 -19.80 14.59
C LYS A 22 9.41 -19.41 16.04
N GLU A 23 9.38 -18.12 16.34
CA GLU A 23 8.80 -17.56 17.56
C GLU A 23 8.08 -16.25 17.21
N GLU A 24 6.89 -16.07 17.79
CA GLU A 24 6.07 -14.87 17.66
C GLU A 24 6.64 -13.75 18.55
N LEU A 25 6.79 -12.51 18.05
CA LEU A 25 6.32 -11.31 18.78
C LEU A 25 6.45 -10.01 17.98
N SER A 26 5.36 -9.24 18.02
CA SER A 26 5.26 -7.78 17.90
C SER A 26 5.54 -7.11 16.54
N CYS A 27 4.53 -6.36 16.10
CA CYS A 27 4.60 -5.36 15.04
C CYS A 27 5.78 -4.40 15.29
N PRO A 28 6.48 -3.93 14.22
CA PRO A 28 7.42 -2.83 14.35
C PRO A 28 6.70 -1.60 14.91
N GLU A 29 7.25 -1.03 15.97
CA GLU A 29 6.83 0.26 16.51
C GLU A 29 6.94 1.37 15.45
N PRO A 30 6.09 2.40 15.53
CA PRO A 30 6.14 3.53 14.63
C PRO A 30 7.45 4.29 14.86
N ILE A 31 8.20 4.56 13.79
CA ILE A 31 9.25 5.58 13.81
C ILE A 31 8.55 6.95 13.86
N SER A 32 8.05 7.31 15.04
CA SER A 32 7.96 8.70 15.44
C SER A 32 9.37 9.18 15.72
N ASN A 33 9.80 10.25 15.04
CA ASN A 33 10.54 11.40 15.57
C ASN A 33 11.53 11.95 14.53
N THR A 34 11.05 12.83 13.64
CA THR A 34 11.87 13.93 13.14
C THR A 34 11.34 15.24 13.73
N PRO A 35 12.23 16.18 14.15
CA PRO A 35 11.85 17.32 14.98
C PRO A 35 10.87 18.30 14.34
N LEU A 36 10.05 18.87 15.21
CA LEU A 36 8.96 19.81 15.00
C LEU A 36 9.31 21.07 14.20
N HIS A 37 8.32 21.52 13.42
CA HIS A 37 7.94 22.93 13.20
C HIS A 37 9.04 23.92 12.78
N LYS A 38 9.23 24.08 11.46
CA LYS A 38 9.56 25.40 10.91
C LYS A 38 8.28 26.03 10.38
N LYS A 39 7.71 26.98 11.12
CA LYS A 39 6.57 27.81 10.68
C LYS A 39 6.98 28.57 9.42
N ARG A 40 6.72 28.01 8.23
CA ARG A 40 6.66 28.80 7.00
C ARG A 40 5.25 29.37 6.93
N LYS A 41 5.12 30.69 7.12
CA LYS A 41 3.89 31.42 6.79
C LYS A 41 3.67 31.25 5.29
N MET A 42 2.76 30.37 4.87
CA MET A 42 2.28 30.39 3.50
C MET A 42 1.24 31.51 3.40
N VAL A 43 1.63 32.58 2.69
CA VAL A 43 0.69 33.61 2.24
C VAL A 43 -0.22 32.92 1.24
N ILE A 44 -1.50 32.79 1.58
CA ILE A 44 -2.49 32.20 0.69
C ILE A 44 -2.67 33.17 -0.47
N SER A 45 -2.12 32.82 -1.63
CA SER A 45 -2.43 33.49 -2.89
C SER A 45 -3.93 33.34 -3.16
N PRO A 46 -4.66 34.41 -3.49
CA PRO A 46 -6.08 34.31 -3.76
C PRO A 46 -6.26 33.64 -5.12
N CYS A 47 -6.42 32.31 -5.11
CA CYS A 47 -6.89 31.59 -6.28
C CYS A 47 -8.36 31.95 -6.49
N ASN A 48 -8.59 32.86 -7.44
CA ASN A 48 -9.89 33.13 -8.02
C ASN A 48 -10.42 31.86 -8.69
N LEU A 49 -11.15 31.04 -7.94
CA LEU A 49 -11.88 29.91 -8.48
C LEU A 49 -13.28 30.38 -8.86
N GLN A 50 -13.49 30.66 -10.14
CA GLN A 50 -14.83 30.84 -10.71
C GLN A 50 -15.73 29.69 -10.24
N ARG A 51 -16.76 30.07 -9.49
CA ARG A 51 -17.80 29.24 -8.91
C ARG A 51 -18.52 28.45 -10.02
N ARG A 52 -18.12 27.20 -10.26
CA ARG A 52 -18.96 26.26 -11.03
C ARG A 52 -20.21 25.95 -10.20
N LYS A 53 -21.37 26.42 -10.66
CA LYS A 53 -22.68 25.98 -10.16
C LYS A 53 -22.80 24.48 -10.47
N CYS A 54 -22.73 23.63 -9.45
CA CYS A 54 -23.35 22.32 -9.52
C CYS A 54 -24.86 22.55 -9.46
N VAL A 55 -25.54 22.29 -10.58
CA VAL A 55 -27.00 22.26 -10.65
C VAL A 55 -27.44 21.07 -9.80
N ALA A 56 -28.18 21.37 -8.73
CA ALA A 56 -28.85 20.37 -7.93
C ALA A 56 -30.09 19.91 -8.70
N GLU A 57 -30.00 18.74 -9.31
CA GLU A 57 -31.16 18.06 -9.87
C GLU A 57 -31.84 17.28 -8.73
N ASN A 58 -33.10 17.64 -8.49
CA ASN A 58 -33.96 17.10 -7.45
C ASN A 58 -34.04 15.57 -7.54
N SER A 59 -33.53 14.89 -6.52
CA SER A 59 -33.92 13.51 -6.22
C SER A 59 -34.77 13.52 -4.95
N THR A 60 -35.96 12.98 -5.10
CA THR A 60 -37.02 12.84 -4.10
C THR A 60 -36.47 12.25 -2.80
N ILE A 61 -36.83 12.90 -1.68
CA ILE A 61 -36.52 12.45 -0.32
C ILE A 61 -37.48 11.29 -0.01
N GLU A 62 -37.14 10.10 -0.48
CA GLU A 62 -37.66 8.88 0.12
C GLU A 62 -36.78 8.59 1.34
N LYS A 63 -37.42 8.21 2.47
CA LYS A 63 -36.74 7.87 3.73
C LYS A 63 -35.81 6.67 3.50
N LYS A 64 -34.61 6.96 2.99
CA LYS A 64 -33.56 6.00 2.77
C LYS A 64 -33.07 5.62 4.15
N GLU A 65 -33.31 4.37 4.56
CA GLU A 65 -32.58 3.79 5.68
C GLU A 65 -31.13 4.21 5.52
N SER A 66 -30.60 4.94 6.50
CA SER A 66 -29.23 5.43 6.41
C SER A 66 -28.33 4.22 6.24
N THR A 67 -27.89 3.97 5.01
CA THR A 67 -27.04 2.83 4.67
C THR A 67 -25.69 3.14 5.28
N PHE A 68 -25.57 2.85 6.57
CA PHE A 68 -24.36 3.10 7.32
C PHE A 68 -23.30 2.16 6.77
N MET A 69 -22.18 2.74 6.35
CA MET A 69 -21.04 1.93 5.93
C MET A 69 -20.58 1.14 7.15
N SER A 70 -20.45 -0.18 7.02
CA SER A 70 -20.01 -1.06 8.12
C SER A 70 -18.79 -1.86 7.70
N CYS A 71 -17.94 -2.21 8.67
CA CYS A 71 -16.78 -3.05 8.42
C CYS A 71 -17.22 -4.46 8.02
N ARG A 72 -16.81 -4.96 6.85
CA ARG A 72 -17.18 -6.32 6.40
C ARG A 72 -16.66 -7.43 7.32
N LYS A 73 -15.52 -7.22 7.99
CA LYS A 73 -14.90 -8.22 8.88
C LYS A 73 -15.48 -8.22 10.31
N CYS A 74 -15.89 -7.06 10.81
CA CYS A 74 -16.29 -6.87 12.21
C CYS A 74 -17.74 -6.41 12.41
N GLY A 75 -18.47 -6.04 11.36
CA GLY A 75 -19.82 -5.48 11.43
C GLY A 75 -19.93 -4.08 12.08
N LYS A 76 -18.83 -3.54 12.61
CA LYS A 76 -18.80 -2.21 13.26
C LYS A 76 -19.25 -1.13 12.28
N LYS A 77 -20.19 -0.27 12.70
CA LYS A 77 -20.60 0.92 11.94
C LYS A 77 -19.42 1.88 11.82
N LEU A 78 -19.10 2.27 10.60
CA LEU A 78 -18.00 3.17 10.29
C LEU A 78 -18.50 4.60 10.31
N LYS A 79 -17.74 5.47 10.99
CA LYS A 79 -17.88 6.92 10.87
C LYS A 79 -17.09 7.38 9.65
N LEU A 80 -17.34 8.62 9.20
CA LEU A 80 -16.63 9.22 8.06
C LEU A 80 -15.11 9.07 8.13
N THR A 81 -14.52 9.16 9.33
CA THR A 81 -13.07 9.08 9.55
C THR A 81 -12.50 7.67 9.53
N ASN A 82 -13.28 6.66 9.92
CA ASN A 82 -12.83 5.28 10.08
C ASN A 82 -13.20 4.40 8.88
N ASN A 83 -13.53 5.00 7.74
CA ASN A 83 -13.90 4.32 6.52
C ASN A 83 -12.67 4.15 5.61
N TYR A 84 -12.26 2.90 5.37
CA TYR A 84 -11.23 2.57 4.39
C TYR A 84 -11.78 1.58 3.37
N ASN A 85 -11.73 1.96 2.10
CA ASN A 85 -12.09 1.09 1.00
C ASN A 85 -10.90 0.22 0.61
N CYS A 86 -11.09 -1.10 0.60
CA CYS A 86 -10.12 -2.04 0.06
C CYS A 86 -10.35 -2.25 -1.44
N ARG A 87 -9.32 -2.74 -2.14
CA ARG A 87 -9.37 -3.06 -3.57
C ARG A 87 -10.28 -4.24 -3.89
N CYS A 88 -10.59 -5.08 -2.90
CA CYS A 88 -11.62 -6.13 -3.03
C CYS A 88 -13.06 -5.58 -3.03
N GLY A 89 -13.26 -4.25 -2.95
CA GLY A 89 -14.58 -3.62 -3.04
C GLY A 89 -15.33 -3.49 -1.71
N ASN A 90 -14.78 -4.03 -0.62
CA ASN A 90 -15.36 -3.91 0.72
C ASN A 90 -14.75 -2.76 1.52
N THR A 91 -15.50 -2.27 2.51
CA THR A 91 -15.05 -1.23 3.44
C THR A 91 -14.72 -1.83 4.81
N TYR A 92 -13.65 -1.30 5.44
CA TYR A 92 -13.12 -1.77 6.72
C TYR A 92 -12.81 -0.62 7.67
N CYS A 93 -12.71 -0.94 8.97
CA CYS A 93 -12.21 -0.02 10.00
C CYS A 93 -10.67 0.00 10.04
N ILE A 94 -10.08 0.89 10.85
CA ILE A 94 -8.62 1.02 11.04
C ILE A 94 -7.97 -0.34 11.33
N MET A 95 -8.60 -1.16 12.18
CA MET A 95 -8.06 -2.47 12.60
C MET A 95 -8.14 -3.58 11.55
N HIS A 96 -8.90 -3.40 10.46
CA HIS A 96 -9.04 -4.41 9.40
C HIS A 96 -8.67 -3.86 8.03
N ARG A 97 -7.94 -2.74 8.02
CA ARG A 97 -7.56 -2.02 6.81
C ARG A 97 -6.59 -2.84 5.96
N PHE A 98 -5.68 -3.58 6.57
CA PHE A 98 -4.63 -4.32 5.88
C PHE A 98 -5.15 -5.66 5.33
N HIS A 99 -4.55 -6.12 4.23
CA HIS A 99 -5.02 -7.32 3.50
C HIS A 99 -4.99 -8.60 4.35
N ASP A 100 -4.02 -8.72 5.26
CA ASP A 100 -3.84 -9.89 6.12
C ASP A 100 -4.99 -10.03 7.12
N GLN A 101 -5.55 -8.90 7.56
CA GLN A 101 -6.54 -8.87 8.64
C GLN A 101 -7.94 -9.30 8.17
N HIS A 102 -8.25 -9.10 6.89
CA HIS A 102 -9.56 -9.44 6.33
C HIS A 102 -9.51 -10.57 5.28
N GLY A 103 -8.34 -11.15 5.01
CA GLY A 103 -8.17 -12.20 4.00
C GLY A 103 -8.54 -11.70 2.61
N CYS A 104 -7.88 -10.62 2.16
CA CYS A 104 -8.18 -10.01 0.87
C CYS A 104 -7.99 -11.01 -0.29
N THR A 105 -9.02 -11.20 -1.11
CA THR A 105 -8.98 -12.06 -2.30
C THR A 105 -8.42 -11.37 -3.54
N PHE A 106 -7.85 -10.17 -3.39
CA PHE A 106 -7.37 -9.36 -4.50
C PHE A 106 -5.89 -9.67 -4.79
N ASP A 107 -5.56 -9.99 -6.04
CA ASP A 107 -4.20 -10.32 -6.46
C ASP A 107 -3.33 -9.05 -6.65
N TYR A 108 -2.67 -8.63 -5.57
CA TYR A 108 -1.76 -7.47 -5.62
C TYR A 108 -0.53 -7.72 -6.50
N LYS A 109 -0.06 -8.97 -6.56
CA LYS A 109 1.17 -9.34 -7.28
C LYS A 109 1.03 -9.14 -8.78
N THR A 110 -0.04 -9.66 -9.38
CA THR A 110 -0.27 -9.61 -10.83
C THR A 110 -0.38 -8.17 -11.32
N ILE A 111 -1.12 -7.33 -10.58
CA ILE A 111 -1.30 -5.91 -10.91
C ILE A 111 -0.01 -5.12 -10.71
N ALA A 112 0.77 -5.43 -9.67
CA ALA A 112 2.08 -4.81 -9.47
C ALA A 112 3.04 -5.17 -10.62
N MET A 113 3.08 -6.45 -11.02
CA MET A 113 3.91 -6.89 -12.14
C MET A 113 3.51 -6.24 -13.45
N ALA A 114 2.21 -6.16 -13.74
CA ALA A 114 1.72 -5.46 -14.93
C ALA A 114 2.16 -3.98 -14.95
N LYS A 115 2.05 -3.29 -13.82
CA LYS A 115 2.49 -1.89 -13.68
C LYS A 115 4.00 -1.73 -13.86
N LEU A 116 4.79 -2.58 -13.21
CA LEU A 116 6.24 -2.57 -13.34
C LEU A 116 6.67 -2.87 -14.78
N SER A 117 6.04 -3.85 -15.43
CA SER A 117 6.33 -4.19 -16.83
C SER A 117 6.02 -3.05 -17.79
N ALA A 118 4.96 -2.28 -17.52
CA ALA A 118 4.60 -1.12 -18.33
C ALA A 118 5.53 0.07 -18.09
N GLN A 119 6.09 0.21 -16.87
CA GLN A 119 6.96 1.32 -16.49
C GLN A 119 8.43 1.07 -16.81
N ASN A 120 8.88 -0.18 -16.79
CA ASN A 120 10.28 -0.52 -17.02
C ASN A 120 10.60 -0.39 -18.52
N PRO A 121 11.49 0.54 -18.91
CA PRO A 121 11.97 0.57 -20.28
C PRO A 121 12.80 -0.69 -20.56
N ARG A 122 12.67 -1.24 -21.75
CA ARG A 122 13.44 -2.41 -22.17
C ARG A 122 14.91 -2.00 -22.36
N VAL A 123 15.75 -2.31 -21.38
CA VAL A 123 17.20 -2.08 -21.46
C VAL A 123 17.84 -3.24 -22.23
N MET A 124 18.28 -2.99 -23.46
CA MET A 124 19.13 -3.91 -24.22
C MET A 124 20.50 -3.28 -24.42
N GLY A 125 21.51 -3.81 -23.74
CA GLY A 125 22.91 -3.50 -24.01
C GLY A 125 23.50 -4.50 -25.02
N LYS A 126 24.43 -4.04 -25.86
CA LYS A 126 25.27 -4.95 -26.66
C LYS A 126 26.07 -5.82 -25.69
N LYS A 127 26.04 -7.14 -25.86
CA LYS A 127 26.91 -8.05 -25.11
C LYS A 127 28.36 -7.74 -25.51
N ILE A 128 29.22 -7.53 -24.53
CA ILE A 128 30.65 -7.30 -24.77
C ILE A 128 31.23 -8.66 -25.17
N GLY A 129 31.58 -8.84 -26.45
CA GLY A 129 32.24 -10.04 -26.96
C GLY A 129 31.50 -10.84 -28.03
N GLU A 130 30.38 -10.36 -28.59
CA GLU A 130 29.89 -10.90 -29.88
C GLU A 130 30.67 -10.24 -31.04
N PRO A 131 31.32 -11.04 -31.92
CA PRO A 131 32.16 -10.54 -33.02
C PRO A 131 31.37 -9.83 -34.12
#